data_AF-A0A3D5QAC1-F1
#
_entry.id   AF-A0A3D5QAC1-F1
#
_cell.length_a   1.000
_cell.length_b   1.000
_cell.length_c   1.000
_cell.angle_alpha   90.00
_cell.angle_beta   90.00
_cell.angle_gamma   90.00
#
_symmetry.space_group_name_H-M   'P 1'
#
loop_
_entity.id
_entity.type
_entity.pdbx_description
1 polymer ?
#
loop_
_entity_poly.entity_id
_entity_poly.type
_entity_poly.pdbx_seq_one_letter_code
_entity_poly.pdbx_strand_id
1 'polypeptide(L)' 'EKEFYGFTTLKKALTKSRNVVTIKLADQIGVSTIKNYAEKFGITSDLANNLSISIGSGAISLKEMVYAYSVFPNMGERM' A
#
# COMPACT_ATOMS: atom_id res chain seq x y z
N GLU A 1 -10.88 -22.02 -9.54
CA GLU A 1 -9.94 -22.41 -8.47
C GLU A 1 -9.16 -21.20 -7.98
N LYS A 2 -8.77 -21.14 -6.70
CA LYS A 2 -7.81 -20.12 -6.24
C LYS A 2 -6.41 -20.65 -6.46
N GLU A 3 -5.66 -20.07 -7.38
CA GLU A 3 -4.25 -20.43 -7.60
C GLU A 3 -3.42 -20.15 -6.35
N PHE A 4 -2.66 -21.15 -5.91
CA PHE A 4 -1.76 -21.06 -4.77
C PHE A 4 -0.31 -20.97 -5.26
N TYR A 5 0.36 -19.85 -4.98
CA TYR A 5 1.72 -19.58 -5.47
C TYR A 5 2.83 -19.98 -4.49
N GLY A 6 2.48 -20.55 -3.33
CA GLY A 6 3.45 -20.93 -2.30
C GLY A 6 4.27 -19.76 -1.76
N PHE A 7 5.44 -20.07 -1.20
CA PHE A 7 6.40 -19.07 -0.74
C PHE A 7 6.80 -18.14 -1.90
N THR A 8 6.54 -16.85 -1.73
CA THR A 8 6.75 -15.82 -2.76
C THR A 8 7.54 -14.66 -2.16
N THR A 9 8.57 -14.20 -2.86
CA THR A 9 9.32 -13.01 -2.43
C THR A 9 8.45 -11.75 -2.48
N LEU A 10 8.71 -10.76 -1.60
CA LEU A 10 7.97 -9.50 -1.61
C LEU A 10 7.99 -8.81 -2.98
N LYS A 11 9.14 -8.83 -3.67
CA LYS A 11 9.28 -8.33 -5.05
C LYS A 11 8.28 -8.98 -5.99
N LYS A 12 8.21 -10.32 -6.04
CA LYS A 12 7.30 -11.04 -6.93
C LYS A 12 5.83 -10.82 -6.54
N ALA A 13 5.53 -10.76 -5.24
CA ALA A 13 4.19 -10.48 -4.73
C ALA A 13 3.70 -9.10 -5.17
N LEU A 14 4.57 -8.07 -5.07
CA LEU A 14 4.30 -6.71 -5.53
C LEU A 14 4.10 -6.68 -7.06
N THR A 15 5.03 -7.26 -7.84
CA THR A 15 4.95 -7.28 -9.31
C THR A 15 3.70 -8.00 -9.83
N LYS A 16 3.19 -9.00 -9.10
CA LYS A 16 2.01 -9.79 -9.50
C LYS A 16 0.74 -9.41 -8.73
N SER A 17 0.74 -8.30 -8.00
CA SER A 17 -0.42 -7.78 -7.25
C SER A 17 -1.13 -8.86 -6.41
N ARG A 18 -0.37 -9.58 -5.57
CA ARG A 18 -0.89 -10.72 -4.78
C ARG A 18 -1.55 -10.27 -3.49
N ASN A 19 -2.87 -10.12 -3.49
CA ASN A 19 -3.65 -9.68 -2.31
C ASN A 19 -3.36 -10.45 -1.02
N VAL A 20 -3.19 -11.78 -1.09
CA VAL A 20 -2.91 -12.61 0.11
C VAL A 20 -1.59 -12.21 0.78
N VAL A 21 -0.55 -11.90 -0.01
CA VAL A 21 0.73 -11.47 0.55
C VAL A 21 0.62 -10.05 1.09
N THR A 22 -0.08 -9.16 0.39
CA THR A 22 -0.31 -7.78 0.84
C THR A 22 -1.05 -7.72 2.17
N ILE A 23 -2.12 -8.52 2.33
CA ILE A 23 -2.88 -8.59 3.59
C ILE A 23 -2.02 -9.16 4.72
N LYS A 24 -1.25 -10.23 4.47
CA LYS A 24 -0.34 -10.80 5.49
C LYS A 24 0.72 -9.80 5.94
N LEU A 25 1.31 -9.06 5.00
CA LEU A 25 2.27 -8.01 5.33
C LEU A 25 1.61 -6.88 6.13
N ALA A 26 0.41 -6.46 5.72
CA ALA A 26 -0.35 -5.42 6.40
C ALA A 26 -0.71 -5.79 7.84
N ASP A 27 -1.10 -7.05 8.06
CA ASP A 27 -1.37 -7.60 9.39
C ASP A 27 -0.11 -7.62 10.27
N GLN A 28 1.05 -7.97 9.69
CA GLN A 28 2.33 -7.98 10.39
C GLN A 28 2.83 -6.58 10.80
N ILE A 29 2.67 -5.56 9.97
CA ILE A 29 3.15 -4.20 10.25
C ILE A 29 2.11 -3.32 10.97
N GLY A 30 0.84 -3.72 10.91
CA GLY A 30 -0.29 -3.00 11.49
C GLY A 30 -0.83 -1.87 10.61
N VAL A 31 -2.16 -1.70 10.67
CA VAL A 31 -2.91 -0.67 9.92
C VAL A 31 -2.43 0.74 10.26
N SER A 32 -2.11 1.01 11.53
CA SER A 32 -1.60 2.32 11.98
C SER A 32 -0.29 2.71 11.28
N THR A 33 0.61 1.75 11.07
CA THR A 33 1.86 1.97 10.34
C THR A 33 1.58 2.34 8.89
N ILE A 34 0.65 1.63 8.24
CA ILE A 34 0.24 1.91 6.86
C ILE A 34 -0.31 3.34 6.74
N LYS A 35 -1.22 3.74 7.64
CA LYS A 35 -1.81 5.09 7.64
C LYS A 35 -0.75 6.18 7.85
N ASN A 36 0.17 5.99 8.81
CA ASN A 36 1.27 6.92 9.04
C ASN A 36 2.17 7.08 7.80
N TYR A 37 2.47 5.98 7.10
CA TYR A 37 3.23 6.03 5.85
C TYR A 37 2.43 6.69 4.71
N ALA A 38 1.13 6.43 4.59
CA ALA A 38 0.28 7.09 3.61
C ALA A 38 0.30 8.62 3.80
N GLU A 39 0.20 9.11 5.03
CA GLU A 39 0.31 10.53 5.37
C GLU A 39 1.68 11.12 4.99
N LYS A 40 2.77 10.41 5.27
CA LYS A 40 4.13 10.80 4.86
C LYS A 40 4.27 10.90 3.33
N PHE A 41 3.56 10.06 2.60
CA PHE A 41 3.49 10.08 1.14
C PHE A 41 2.52 11.14 0.59
N GLY A 42 1.87 11.91 1.46
CA GLY A 42 0.98 13.01 1.07
C GLY A 42 -0.46 12.59 0.78
N ILE A 43 -0.88 11.40 1.21
CA ILE A 43 -2.29 11.00 1.22
C ILE A 43 -2.95 11.63 2.45
N THR A 44 -3.94 12.49 2.21
CA THR A 44 -4.70 13.23 3.24
C THR A 44 -6.15 12.77 3.35
N SER A 45 -6.62 11.99 2.37
CA SER A 45 -7.93 11.35 2.36
C SER A 45 -8.13 10.45 3.58
N ASP A 46 -9.36 10.38 4.08
CA ASP A 46 -9.71 9.54 5.22
C ASP A 46 -9.66 8.05 4.82
N LEU A 47 -8.66 7.34 5.35
CA LEU A 47 -8.46 5.91 5.13
C LEU A 47 -9.08 5.11 6.28
N ALA A 48 -9.87 4.09 5.93
CA ALA A 48 -10.47 3.18 6.90
C ALA A 48 -9.43 2.55 7.84
N ASN A 49 -9.79 2.38 9.12
CA ASN A 49 -8.89 1.79 10.11
C ASN A 49 -9.03 0.26 10.18
N ASN A 50 -8.83 -0.42 9.06
CA ASN A 50 -8.92 -1.87 8.96
C ASN A 50 -8.00 -2.41 7.84
N LEU A 51 -7.89 -3.74 7.71
CA LEU A 51 -7.02 -4.37 6.71
C LEU A 51 -7.45 -4.15 5.26
N SER A 52 -8.69 -3.70 4.98
CA SER A 52 -9.13 -3.51 3.60
C SER A 52 -8.37 -2.41 2.88
N ILE A 53 -7.74 -1.46 3.60
CA ILE A 53 -6.90 -0.44 2.97
C ILE A 53 -5.68 -1.05 2.26
N SER A 54 -5.21 -2.21 2.73
CA SER A 54 -4.06 -2.90 2.12
C SER A 54 -4.34 -3.39 0.69
N ILE A 55 -5.61 -3.50 0.31
CA ILE A 55 -6.03 -3.92 -1.03
C ILE A 55 -6.67 -2.78 -1.84
N GLY A 56 -6.44 -1.52 -1.44
CA GLY A 56 -6.88 -0.35 -2.23
C GLY A 56 -8.35 0.01 -2.09
N SER A 57 -8.99 -0.32 -0.97
CA SER A 57 -10.41 0.07 -0.72
C SER A 57 -10.62 1.56 -0.39
N GLY A 58 -9.56 2.31 -0.08
CA GLY A 58 -9.64 3.74 0.17
C GLY A 58 -9.69 4.55 -1.13
N ALA A 59 -10.60 5.52 -1.20
CA ALA A 59 -10.65 6.48 -2.30
C ALA A 59 -9.71 7.65 -2.02
N ILE A 60 -8.88 8.01 -3.00
CA ILE A 60 -7.98 9.18 -2.95
C ILE A 60 -8.12 9.98 -4.23
N SER A 61 -7.75 11.26 -4.19
CA SER A 61 -7.69 12.07 -5.41
C SER A 61 -6.51 11.65 -6.30
N LEU A 62 -6.65 11.90 -7.62
CA LEU A 62 -5.55 11.70 -8.56
C LEU A 62 -4.31 12.53 -8.16
N LYS A 63 -4.52 13.73 -7.62
CA LYS A 63 -3.46 14.62 -7.13
C LYS A 63 -2.65 13.97 -6.00
N GLU A 64 -3.32 13.39 -5.00
CA GLU A 64 -2.65 12.67 -3.91
C GLU A 64 -1.91 11.44 -4.42
N MET A 65 -2.48 10.69 -5.38
CA MET A 65 -1.80 9.54 -5.98
C MET A 65 -0.51 9.95 -6.69
N VAL A 66 -0.55 11.02 -7.48
CA VAL A 66 0.64 11.53 -8.19
C VAL A 66 1.73 11.98 -7.21
N TYR A 67 1.39 12.68 -6.14
CA TYR A 67 2.36 13.06 -5.10
C TYR A 67 2.93 11.86 -4.35
N ALA A 68 2.09 10.87 -3.99
CA ALA A 68 2.57 9.67 -3.35
C ALA A 68 3.57 8.92 -4.23
N TYR A 69 3.31 8.83 -5.54
CA TYR A 69 4.23 8.19 -6.47
C TYR A 69 5.49 9.01 -6.75
N SER A 70 5.47 10.35 -6.60
CA SER A 70 6.66 11.19 -6.85
C SER A 70 7.76 10.99 -5.81
N VAL A 71 7.45 10.44 -4.62
CA VAL A 71 8.44 10.14 -3.57
C VAL A 71 9.54 9.20 -4.08
N PHE A 72 9.21 8.23 -4.94
CA PHE A 72 10.17 7.25 -5.45
C PHE A 72 11.27 7.86 -6.35
N PRO A 73 10.94 8.59 -7.44
CA PRO A 73 11.96 9.25 -8.27
C PRO A 73 12.70 10.37 -7.53
N ASN A 74 12.09 10.98 -6.50
CA ASN A 74 12.69 12.05 -5.70
C ASN A 74 13.49 11.56 -4.49
N MET A 75 13.96 10.31 -4.51
CA MET A 75 14.84 9.73 -3.47
C MET A 75 14.28 9.81 -2.04
N GLY A 76 12.96 9.75 -1.88
CA GLY A 76 12.28 9.80 -0.59
C GLY A 76 11.73 11.18 -0.20
N GLU A 77 11.95 12.20 -1.01
CA GLU A 77 11.38 13.53 -0.76
C GLU A 77 9.98 13.69 -1.36
N ARG A 78 9.08 14.26 -0.56
CA ARG A 78 7.74 14.64 -0.99
C ARG A 78 7.80 16.00 -1.69
N MET A 79 7.06 16.15 -2.79
CA MET A 79 6.85 17.42 -3.48
C MET A 79 5.82 18.32 -2.80
#